data_AF-A0A699Z1C1-F1
#
_entry.id   AF-A0A699Z1C1-F1
#
_cell.length_a   1.000
_cell.length_b   1.000
_cell.length_c   1.000
_cell.angle_alpha   90.00
_cell.angle_beta   90.00
_cell.angle_gamma   90.00
#
_symmetry.space_group_name_H-M   'P 1'
#
loop_
_entity.id
_entity.type
_entity.pdbx_description
1 polymer ?
#
loop_
_entity_poly.entity_id
_entity_poly.type
_entity_poly.pdbx_seq_one_letter_code
_entity_poly.pdbx_strand_id
1 'polypeptide(L)'
;MDFPLALCRSLALDPALANRCLLAALSLPHILYAAIWLKALNVGIYKAIGKVGVYYGTRLGHTVPWVTGFPFSVVPHPQYVGSALSVWGGAALLANQLPPDCCGGLANSQ
;
A
#
# COMPACT_ATOMS: atom_id res chain seq x y z
N MET A 1 14.47 -24.86 -19.91
CA MET A 1 13.94 -23.51 -20.19
C MET A 1 12.45 -23.64 -20.51
N ASP A 2 11.68 -24.15 -19.55
CA ASP A 2 10.34 -24.75 -19.79
C ASP A 2 9.20 -23.95 -19.15
N PHE A 3 9.56 -22.83 -18.51
CA PHE A 3 8.66 -21.92 -17.83
C PHE A 3 7.52 -21.37 -18.72
N PRO A 4 7.75 -20.95 -19.99
CA PRO A 4 6.67 -20.37 -20.78
C PRO A 4 5.61 -21.40 -21.21
N LEU A 5 5.97 -22.67 -21.43
CA LEU A 5 5.00 -23.70 -21.86
C LEU A 5 4.12 -24.20 -20.71
N ALA A 6 4.69 -24.37 -19.51
CA ALA A 6 3.94 -24.79 -18.32
C ALA A 6 2.91 -23.74 -17.87
N LEU A 7 3.24 -22.45 -18.05
CA LEU A 7 2.36 -21.32 -17.75
C LEU A 7 1.14 -21.31 -18.70
N CYS A 8 1.36 -21.50 -20.01
CA CYS A 8 0.28 -21.58 -21.00
C CYS A 8 -0.69 -22.75 -20.77
N ARG A 9 -0.17 -23.92 -20.37
CA ARG A 9 -1.02 -25.10 -20.10
C ARG A 9 -1.86 -24.96 -18.83
N SER A 10 -1.34 -24.25 -17.83
CA SER A 10 -2.09 -23.93 -16.59
C SER A 10 -3.11 -22.81 -16.81
N LEU A 11 -2.83 -21.84 -17.68
CA LEU A 11 -3.79 -20.80 -18.12
C LEU A 11 -4.97 -21.38 -18.92
N ALA A 12 -4.75 -22.45 -19.67
CA ALA A 12 -5.77 -23.05 -20.54
C ALA A 12 -6.75 -24.00 -19.81
N LEU A 13 -6.42 -24.47 -18.60
CA LEU A 13 -7.23 -25.47 -17.89
C LEU A 13 -8.11 -24.90 -16.76
N ASP A 14 -7.81 -23.70 -16.25
CA ASP A 14 -8.50 -23.18 -15.06
C ASP A 14 -8.91 -21.69 -15.21
N PRO A 15 -10.18 -21.39 -15.55
CA PRO A 15 -10.66 -20.01 -15.77
C PRO A 15 -10.53 -19.15 -14.51
N ALA A 16 -10.50 -19.76 -13.32
CA ALA A 16 -10.28 -19.05 -12.06
C ALA A 16 -8.84 -18.54 -11.92
N LEU A 17 -7.84 -19.28 -12.43
CA LEU A 17 -6.44 -18.86 -12.42
C LEU A 17 -6.19 -17.77 -13.46
N ALA A 18 -6.78 -17.90 -14.66
CA ALA A 18 -6.72 -16.88 -15.69
C ALA A 18 -7.29 -15.53 -15.22
N ASN A 19 -8.42 -15.55 -14.51
CA ASN A 19 -9.02 -14.34 -13.94
C ASN A 19 -8.15 -13.71 -12.84
N ARG A 20 -7.54 -14.53 -11.96
CA ARG A 20 -6.59 -14.06 -10.94
C ARG A 20 -5.32 -13.45 -11.55
N CYS A 21 -4.77 -14.06 -12.60
CA CYS A 21 -3.60 -13.51 -13.32
C CYS A 21 -3.93 -12.20 -14.03
N LEU A 22 -5.12 -12.07 -14.62
CA LEU A 22 -5.56 -10.84 -15.29
C LEU A 22 -5.80 -9.71 -14.29
N LEU A 23 -6.44 -9.99 -13.15
CA LEU A 23 -6.57 -9.04 -12.04
C LEU A 23 -5.21 -8.63 -11.47
N ALA A 24 -4.31 -9.59 -11.27
CA ALA A 24 -2.95 -9.30 -10.81
C ALA A 24 -2.20 -8.41 -11.81
N ALA A 25 -2.26 -8.72 -13.11
CA ALA A 25 -1.62 -7.94 -14.17
C ALA A 25 -2.16 -6.51 -14.27
N LEU A 26 -3.47 -6.31 -14.09
CA LEU A 26 -4.08 -4.97 -14.06
C LEU A 26 -3.78 -4.21 -12.76
N SER A 27 -3.70 -4.90 -11.62
CA SER A 27 -3.42 -4.28 -10.31
C SER A 27 -1.95 -3.90 -10.11
N LEU A 28 -1.02 -4.64 -10.71
CA LEU A 28 0.42 -4.45 -10.59
C LEU A 28 0.88 -3.02 -10.91
N PRO A 29 0.51 -2.41 -12.05
CA PRO A 29 0.91 -1.04 -12.34
C PRO A 29 0.34 -0.03 -11.34
N HIS A 30 -0.86 -0.26 -10.81
CA HIS A 30 -1.49 0.62 -9.82
C HIS A 30 -0.77 0.54 -8.47
N ILE A 31 -0.40 -0.67 -8.02
CA ILE A 31 0.38 -0.88 -6.79
C ILE A 31 1.76 -0.24 -6.92
N LEU A 32 2.42 -0.41 -8.07
CA LEU A 32 3.71 0.22 -8.34
C LEU A 32 3.62 1.74 -8.35
N TYR A 33 2.61 2.31 -9.02
CA TYR A 33 2.37 3.76 -9.03
C TYR A 33 2.16 4.30 -7.61
N ALA A 34 1.33 3.63 -6.80
CA ALA A 34 1.09 4.00 -5.41
C ALA A 34 2.38 3.94 -4.56
N ALA A 35 3.20 2.90 -4.72
CA ALA A 35 4.46 2.77 -3.99
C ALA A 35 5.47 3.86 -4.36
N ILE A 36 5.56 4.23 -5.63
CA ILE A 36 6.42 5.32 -6.11
C ILE A 36 5.93 6.65 -5.53
N TRP A 37 4.63 6.91 -5.57
CA TRP A 37 4.01 8.12 -5.00
C TRP A 37 4.28 8.24 -3.50
N LEU A 38 4.10 7.14 -2.76
CA LEU A 38 4.32 7.10 -1.32
C LEU A 38 5.79 7.40 -0.95
N LYS A 39 6.74 6.87 -1.72
CA LYS A 39 8.16 7.18 -1.54
C LYS A 39 8.46 8.65 -1.83
N ALA A 40 7.90 9.21 -2.91
CA ALA A 40 8.10 10.61 -3.26
C ALA A 40 7.57 11.57 -2.17
N LEU A 41 6.41 11.27 -1.59
CA LEU A 41 5.86 12.00 -0.45
C LEU A 41 6.79 11.94 0.76
N ASN A 42 7.26 10.75 1.14
CA ASN A 42 8.17 10.61 2.29
C ASN A 42 9.48 11.39 2.09
N VAL A 43 10.12 11.25 0.92
CA VAL A 43 11.34 12.01 0.59
C VAL A 43 11.08 13.52 0.59
N GLY A 44 9.93 13.96 0.08
CA GLY A 44 9.51 15.36 0.12
C GLY A 44 9.44 15.91 1.55
N ILE A 45 8.88 15.15 2.50
CA ILE A 45 8.79 15.58 3.90
C ILE A 45 10.18 15.74 4.51
N TYR A 46 11.07 14.77 4.29
CA TYR A 46 12.45 14.84 4.78
C TYR A 46 13.23 16.01 4.16
N LYS A 47 12.96 16.37 2.90
CA LYS A 47 13.53 17.58 2.28
C LYS A 47 12.95 18.87 2.84
N ALA A 48 11.64 18.91 3.11
CA ALA A 48 10.97 20.11 3.56
C ALA A 48 11.28 20.46 5.03
N ILE A 49 11.23 19.47 5.93
CA ILE A 49 11.30 19.71 7.38
C ILE A 49 12.58 19.13 8.04
N GLY A 50 13.33 18.30 7.32
CA GLY A 50 14.51 17.61 7.86
C GLY A 50 14.18 16.55 8.91
N LYS A 51 15.19 15.76 9.30
CA LYS A 51 15.01 14.67 10.29
C LYS A 51 14.51 15.19 11.64
N VAL A 52 15.00 16.37 12.07
CA VAL A 52 14.65 16.95 13.36
C VAL A 52 13.18 17.36 13.40
N GLY A 53 12.67 17.99 12.34
CA GLY A 53 11.26 18.35 12.27
C GLY A 53 10.33 17.14 12.15
N VAL A 54 10.79 16.05 11.52
CA VAL A 54 10.00 14.81 11.39
C VAL A 54 9.90 14.04 12.70
N TYR A 55 11.00 13.87 13.44
CA TYR A 55 11.02 13.03 14.64
C TYR A 55 10.75 13.80 15.94
N TYR A 56 11.21 15.05 16.02
CA TYR A 56 11.21 15.81 17.28
C TYR A 56 10.22 16.99 17.28
N GLY A 57 9.70 17.37 16.10
CA GLY A 57 8.71 18.44 15.95
C GLY A 57 9.16 19.77 16.60
N THR A 58 8.19 20.64 16.88
CA THR A 58 8.43 21.94 17.55
C THR A 58 8.42 21.86 19.07
N ARG A 59 8.00 20.73 19.65
CA ARG A 59 7.77 20.61 21.11
C ARG A 59 9.04 20.38 21.93
N LEU A 60 10.17 20.06 21.29
CA LEU A 60 11.45 19.81 21.95
C LEU A 60 12.42 21.01 21.85
N GLY A 61 11.89 22.22 21.60
CA GLY A 61 12.70 23.46 21.55
C GLY A 61 13.44 23.68 20.23
N HIS A 62 13.23 22.83 19.23
CA HIS A 62 13.79 23.02 17.89
C HIS A 62 12.88 23.93 17.04
N THR A 63 13.46 24.96 16.43
CA THR A 63 12.78 25.82 15.46
C THR A 63 12.60 25.06 14.15
N VAL A 64 11.39 24.54 13.93
CA VAL A 64 11.01 23.84 12.72
C VAL A 64 10.39 24.83 11.74
N PRO A 65 10.90 24.94 10.50
CA PRO A 65 10.31 25.82 9.50
C PRO A 65 8.91 25.32 9.12
N TRP A 66 7.94 26.24 9.08
CA TRP A 66 6.58 25.93 8.64
C TRP A 66 6.54 25.99 7.12
N VAL A 67 6.43 24.82 6.47
CA VAL A 67 6.55 24.68 5.02
C VAL A 67 5.19 24.31 4.42
N THR A 68 4.68 25.14 3.51
CA THR A 68 3.44 24.91 2.76
C THR A 68 3.68 24.29 1.37
N GLY A 69 4.94 24.11 0.98
CA GLY A 69 5.33 23.49 -0.29
C GLY A 69 5.10 21.97 -0.33
N PHE A 70 5.38 21.36 -1.48
CA PHE A 70 5.29 19.91 -1.65
C PHE A 70 6.14 19.20 -0.58
N PRO A 71 5.61 18.21 0.17
CA PRO A 71 4.36 17.48 -0.04
C PRO A 71 3.13 17.95 0.75
N PHE A 72 3.23 19.02 1.55
CA PHE A 72 2.13 19.55 2.37
C PHE A 72 1.06 20.27 1.55
N SER A 73 1.37 20.65 0.32
CA SER A 73 0.42 21.21 -0.65
C SER A 73 -0.55 20.17 -1.25
N VAL A 74 -0.21 18.87 -1.19
CA VAL A 74 -1.02 17.79 -1.78
C VAL A 74 -1.84 17.05 -0.72
N VAL A 75 -1.25 16.83 0.45
CA VAL A 75 -1.91 16.18 1.59
C VAL A 75 -1.48 16.88 2.88
N PRO A 76 -2.41 17.19 3.82
CA PRO A 76 -2.06 17.85 5.09
C PRO A 76 -1.10 17.03 5.96
N HIS A 77 -1.28 15.71 5.99
CA HIS A 77 -0.50 14.76 6.78
C HIS A 77 -0.02 13.56 5.94
N PRO A 78 1.00 13.75 5.09
CA PRO A 78 1.42 12.74 4.12
C PRO A 78 1.93 11.43 4.77
N GLN A 79 2.55 11.51 5.96
CA GLN A 79 2.94 10.32 6.74
C GLN A 79 1.74 9.51 7.24
N TYR A 80 0.69 10.18 7.71
CA TYR A 80 -0.50 9.51 8.25
C TYR A 80 -1.33 8.85 7.14
N VAL A 81 -1.45 9.53 6.00
CA VAL A 81 -2.12 8.95 4.82
C VAL A 81 -1.35 7.72 4.32
N GLY A 82 -0.02 7.79 4.29
CA GLY A 82 0.83 6.67 3.93
C GLY A 82 0.70 5.45 4.85
N SER A 83 0.66 5.68 6.17
CA SER A 83 0.50 4.59 7.14
C SER A 83 -0.89 3.98 7.09
N ALA A 84 -1.94 4.80 7.00
CA ALA A 84 -3.32 4.33 6.87
C ALA A 84 -3.50 3.45 5.62
N LEU A 85 -3.03 3.91 4.46
CA LEU A 85 -3.08 3.14 3.21
C LEU A 85 -2.33 1.80 3.32
N SER A 86 -1.22 1.76 4.03
CA SER A 86 -0.45 0.53 4.23
C SER A 86 -1.19 -0.49 5.11
N VAL A 87 -1.85 -0.02 6.18
CA VAL A 87 -2.67 -0.87 7.07
C VAL A 87 -3.88 -1.42 6.32
N TRP A 88 -4.62 -0.56 5.62
CA TRP A 88 -5.81 -0.98 4.86
C TRP A 88 -5.46 -1.90 3.70
N GLY A 89 -4.38 -1.61 2.97
CA GLY A 89 -3.88 -2.48 1.90
C GLY A 89 -3.44 -3.84 2.42
N GLY A 90 -2.70 -3.89 3.54
CA GLY A 90 -2.32 -5.12 4.20
C GLY A 90 -3.53 -5.93 4.69
N ALA A 91 -4.51 -5.28 5.31
CA ALA A 91 -5.74 -5.92 5.76
C ALA A 91 -6.55 -6.51 4.59
N ALA A 92 -6.68 -5.78 3.48
CA ALA A 92 -7.37 -6.27 2.29
C ALA A 92 -6.66 -7.46 1.63
N LEU A 93 -5.32 -7.47 1.61
CA LEU A 93 -4.54 -8.60 1.09
C LEU A 93 -4.70 -9.83 1.98
N LEU A 94 -4.61 -9.67 3.29
CA LEU A 94 -4.80 -10.76 4.25
C LEU A 94 -6.24 -11.30 4.22
N ALA A 95 -7.24 -10.43 4.13
CA ALA A 95 -8.64 -10.83 4.00
C ALA A 95 -8.91 -11.68 2.75
N ASN A 96 -8.17 -11.44 1.66
CA ASN A 96 -8.28 -12.25 0.43
C ASN A 96 -7.52 -13.59 0.51
N GLN A 97 -6.68 -13.81 1.53
CA GLN A 97 -5.96 -15.07 1.75
C GLN A 97 -6.63 -15.99 2.77
N LEU A 98 -7.58 -15.47 3.57
CA LEU A 98 -8.28 -16.25 4.58
C LEU A 98 -9.43 -17.06 3.95
N PRO A 99 -9.61 -18.35 4.31
CA PRO A 99 -10.76 -19.12 3.88
C PRO A 99 -12.06 -18.51 4.46
N PRO A 100 -13.17 -18.51 3.69
CA PRO A 100 -14.42 -17.83 4.06
C PRO A 100 -15.04 -18.34 5.38
N ASP A 101 -14.62 -19.52 5.82
CA ASP A 101 -15.11 -20.26 6.98
C ASP A 101 -14.64 -19.66 8.32
N CYS A 102 -13.56 -18.87 8.33
CA CYS A 102 -12.98 -18.33 9.57
C CYS A 102 -13.81 -17.18 10.18
N CYS A 103 -14.56 -16.42 9.39
CA CYS A 103 -15.47 -15.37 9.90
C CYS A 103 -16.91 -15.86 10.09
N GLY A 104 -17.31 -16.97 9.45
CA GLY A 104 -18.65 -17.56 9.59
C GLY A 104 -18.89 -18.26 10.93
N GLY A 105 -17.84 -18.70 11.63
CA GLY A 105 -17.95 -19.44 12.89
C GLY A 105 -18.46 -18.63 14.10
N LEU A 106 -18.41 -17.30 14.05
CA LEU A 106 -18.94 -16.44 15.11
C LEU A 106 -20.37 -15.96 14.87
N ALA A 107 -20.92 -16.15 13.66
CA ALA A 107 -22.27 -15.72 13.31
C ALA A 107 -23.35 -16.79 13.55
N ASN A 108 -22.98 -18.03 13.87
CA ASN A 108 -23.90 -19.19 13.94
C ASN A 108 -23.87 -19.92 15.29
N SER A 109 -23.49 -19.22 16.37
CA SER A 109 -23.59 -19.72 17.76
C SER A 109 -24.70 -19.01 18.55
N GLN A 110 -25.88 -18.91 17.94
CA GLN A 110 -27.15 -18.66 18.63
C GLN A 110 -28.17 -19.72 18.22
#